data_AF-A0A8U0IQC5-F1
#
_entry.id   AF-A0A8U0IQC5-F1
#
_cell.length_a   1.000
_cell.length_b   1.000
_cell.length_c   1.000
_cell.angle_alpha   90.00
_cell.angle_beta   90.00
_cell.angle_gamma   90.00
#
_symmetry.space_group_name_H-M   'P 1'
#
loop_
_entity.id
_entity.type
_entity.pdbx_description
1 polymer ?
#
loop_
_entity_poly.entity_id
_entity_poly.type
_entity_poly.pdbx_seq_one_letter_code
_entity_poly.pdbx_strand_id
1 'polypeptide(L)'
;MRRLLVGLFVVSLVVGAVPASAATYPDAGTACAQTSGGEVLIGVLPGASNPTSQQVLTGETSLYPGTTFQVALCKGGEVKPTRGPEWKLENPEGLEVLNRTDATVTVRVTGEKSRVDLPGLVSGKQNLAGVSVVVQQSPTVESKLANGSITFENASAADAYRKAEQRYLASLSNLENATARLNESATALESGGGDSAALNETVVTAVNESRSAVATRGEALETRLYETAWRSDGRTAALSALDAAQRRERRTDAEAERAMTRYHSALETAASDAKTTVLLNLGGAALLGLVAGALPGWKLTASRLEDIRYDRQVNSDVSYGLGVLVRAVGLAVLTLALTVGGLVALGGLSTLGGLL
;
A
#
# COMPACT_ATOMS: atom_id res chain seq x y z
N MET A 1 36.36 -24.36 -39.87
CA MET A 1 35.75 -23.25 -39.13
C MET A 1 34.30 -23.60 -38.84
N ARG A 2 33.98 -23.82 -37.55
CA ARG A 2 32.68 -24.29 -37.05
C ARG A 2 31.63 -23.19 -37.17
N ARG A 3 30.51 -23.47 -37.83
CA ARG A 3 29.33 -22.59 -37.88
C ARG A 3 28.52 -22.78 -36.58
N LEU A 4 28.46 -21.73 -35.77
CA LEU A 4 27.61 -21.64 -34.57
C LEU A 4 26.16 -21.42 -35.00
N LEU A 5 25.31 -22.41 -34.77
CA LEU A 5 23.86 -22.33 -34.86
C LEU A 5 23.34 -21.55 -33.65
N VAL A 6 22.83 -20.34 -33.89
CA VAL A 6 22.06 -19.56 -32.92
C VAL A 6 20.64 -20.13 -32.90
N GLY A 7 20.31 -20.87 -31.85
CA GLY A 7 18.97 -21.39 -31.59
C GLY A 7 18.06 -20.29 -31.04
N LEU A 8 17.10 -19.87 -31.85
CA LEU A 8 16.00 -18.97 -31.49
C LEU A 8 14.98 -19.74 -30.66
N PHE A 9 15.01 -19.61 -29.33
CA PHE A 9 14.00 -20.18 -28.44
C PHE A 9 12.76 -19.27 -28.44
N VAL A 10 11.78 -19.59 -29.28
CA VAL A 10 10.44 -18.98 -29.23
C VAL A 10 9.68 -19.68 -28.10
N VAL A 11 9.58 -19.01 -26.95
CA VAL A 11 8.69 -19.43 -25.86
C VAL A 11 7.27 -19.04 -26.27
N SER A 12 6.57 -19.96 -26.91
CA SER A 12 5.13 -19.87 -27.18
C SER A 12 4.40 -19.89 -25.85
N LEU A 13 3.92 -18.72 -25.44
CA LEU A 13 3.04 -18.51 -24.30
C LEU A 13 1.67 -19.13 -24.66
N VAL A 14 1.53 -20.44 -24.46
CA VAL A 14 0.23 -21.12 -24.52
C VAL A 14 -0.53 -20.66 -23.30
N VAL A 15 -1.34 -19.60 -23.47
CA VAL A 15 -2.43 -19.26 -22.57
C VAL A 15 -3.43 -20.40 -22.70
N GLY A 16 -3.22 -21.45 -21.90
CA GLY A 16 -4.17 -22.55 -21.78
C GLY A 16 -5.47 -21.96 -21.26
N ALA A 17 -6.48 -21.88 -22.12
CA ALA A 17 -7.86 -21.75 -21.71
C ALA A 17 -8.15 -22.96 -20.81
N VAL A 18 -8.12 -22.75 -19.51
CA VAL A 18 -8.54 -23.75 -18.53
C VAL A 18 -9.99 -24.08 -18.90
N PRO A 19 -10.35 -25.33 -19.22
CA PRO A 19 -11.72 -25.66 -19.56
C PRO A 19 -12.59 -25.29 -18.36
N ALA A 20 -13.49 -24.33 -18.55
CA ALA A 20 -14.49 -23.98 -17.56
C ALA A 20 -15.26 -25.25 -17.24
N SER A 21 -15.06 -25.82 -16.05
CA SER A 21 -15.86 -26.94 -15.58
C SER A 21 -17.32 -26.49 -15.65
N ALA A 22 -18.12 -27.16 -16.48
CA ALA A 22 -19.54 -26.84 -16.59
C ALA A 22 -20.17 -27.00 -15.21
N ALA A 23 -20.68 -25.90 -14.65
CA ALA A 23 -21.34 -25.94 -13.36
C ALA A 23 -22.57 -26.85 -13.45
N THR A 24 -22.67 -27.84 -12.57
CA THR A 24 -23.82 -28.73 -12.48
C THR A 24 -24.96 -27.98 -11.79
N TYR A 25 -26.15 -28.04 -12.39
CA TYR A 25 -27.36 -27.44 -11.82
C TYR A 25 -28.34 -28.54 -11.41
N PRO A 26 -29.12 -28.31 -10.33
CA PRO A 26 -30.28 -29.14 -10.03
C PRO A 26 -31.28 -29.14 -11.19
N ASP A 27 -32.09 -30.20 -11.29
CA ASP A 27 -33.17 -30.27 -12.26
C ASP A 27 -34.22 -29.16 -12.03
N ALA A 28 -34.55 -28.43 -13.09
CA ALA A 28 -35.51 -27.33 -13.06
C ALA A 28 -36.94 -27.80 -12.75
N GLY A 29 -37.31 -29.02 -13.16
CA GLY A 29 -38.61 -29.61 -12.79
C GLY A 29 -38.72 -29.82 -11.30
N THR A 30 -37.68 -30.40 -10.69
CA THR A 30 -37.58 -30.59 -9.24
C THR A 30 -37.55 -29.26 -8.48
N ALA A 31 -36.89 -28.23 -9.01
CA ALA A 31 -36.91 -26.89 -8.43
C ALA A 31 -38.29 -26.23 -8.50
N CYS A 32 -39.00 -26.38 -9.63
CA CYS A 32 -40.37 -25.86 -9.79
C CYS A 32 -41.37 -26.54 -8.84
N ALA A 33 -41.19 -27.83 -8.54
CA ALA A 33 -42.04 -28.55 -7.59
C ALA A 33 -41.97 -27.99 -6.16
N GLN A 34 -40.93 -27.20 -5.82
CA GLN A 34 -40.81 -26.53 -4.52
C GLN A 34 -41.59 -25.22 -4.42
N THR A 35 -42.16 -24.74 -5.54
CA THR A 35 -42.93 -23.49 -5.56
C THR A 35 -44.40 -23.73 -5.24
N SER A 36 -44.98 -22.89 -4.38
CA SER A 36 -46.41 -22.92 -4.08
C SER A 36 -47.21 -22.44 -5.31
N GLY A 37 -48.30 -23.14 -5.63
CA GLY A 37 -49.05 -23.00 -6.89
C GLY A 37 -49.28 -21.57 -7.39
N GLY A 38 -49.17 -21.41 -8.70
CA GLY A 38 -49.19 -20.13 -9.40
C GLY A 38 -48.19 -20.13 -10.55
N GLU A 39 -48.04 -18.99 -11.22
CA GLU A 39 -46.98 -18.75 -12.22
C GLU A 39 -45.88 -17.91 -11.57
N VAL A 40 -44.65 -18.43 -11.51
CA VAL A 40 -43.52 -17.82 -10.80
C VAL A 40 -42.21 -18.03 -11.54
N LEU A 41 -41.37 -17.01 -11.57
CA LEU A 41 -40.03 -17.07 -12.13
C LEU A 41 -39.00 -17.32 -11.02
N ILE A 42 -38.28 -18.42 -11.11
CA ILE A 42 -37.28 -18.81 -10.11
C ILE A 42 -35.86 -18.69 -10.66
N GLY A 43 -34.91 -18.44 -9.75
CA GLY A 43 -33.48 -18.64 -10.01
C GLY A 43 -33.00 -19.95 -9.37
N VAL A 44 -32.05 -20.64 -9.99
CA VAL A 44 -31.45 -21.88 -9.47
C VAL A 44 -29.92 -21.75 -9.50
N LEU A 45 -29.31 -21.74 -8.32
CA LEU A 45 -27.86 -21.73 -8.16
C LEU A 45 -27.24 -23.11 -8.46
N PRO A 46 -25.98 -23.16 -8.93
CA PRO A 46 -25.31 -24.43 -9.18
C PRO A 46 -25.10 -25.24 -7.88
N GLY A 47 -24.96 -26.55 -8.00
CA GLY A 47 -24.67 -27.45 -6.88
C GLY A 47 -25.23 -28.87 -7.08
N ALA A 48 -25.56 -29.54 -5.97
CA ALA A 48 -26.02 -30.91 -5.99
C ALA A 48 -27.32 -31.09 -6.78
N SER A 49 -27.54 -32.30 -7.31
CA SER A 49 -28.64 -32.64 -8.22
C SER A 49 -30.05 -32.40 -7.63
N ASN A 50 -30.17 -32.44 -6.31
CA ASN A 50 -31.41 -32.13 -5.60
C ASN A 50 -31.33 -30.71 -5.02
N PRO A 51 -32.22 -29.80 -5.46
CA PRO A 51 -32.18 -28.42 -5.00
C PRO A 51 -32.57 -28.32 -3.52
N THR A 52 -31.79 -27.59 -2.74
CA THR A 52 -32.21 -27.14 -1.41
C THR A 52 -32.98 -25.82 -1.51
N SER A 53 -33.74 -25.46 -0.47
CA SER A 53 -34.44 -24.17 -0.39
C SER A 53 -33.52 -22.95 -0.49
N GLN A 54 -32.21 -23.12 -0.27
CA GLN A 54 -31.21 -22.07 -0.42
C GLN A 54 -30.69 -21.93 -1.86
N GLN A 55 -30.87 -22.96 -2.70
CA GLN A 55 -30.46 -22.95 -4.10
C GLN A 55 -31.57 -22.46 -5.02
N VAL A 56 -32.83 -22.61 -4.61
CA VAL A 56 -33.99 -22.09 -5.33
C VAL A 56 -34.27 -20.67 -4.84
N LEU A 57 -33.93 -19.70 -5.69
CA LEU A 57 -34.11 -18.29 -5.44
C LEU A 57 -35.55 -17.90 -5.75
N THR A 58 -36.27 -17.48 -4.71
CA THR A 58 -37.63 -16.94 -4.78
C THR A 58 -37.63 -15.60 -4.05
N GLY A 59 -38.20 -14.55 -4.66
CA GLY A 59 -38.20 -13.20 -4.09
C GLY A 59 -36.85 -12.49 -4.14
N GLU A 60 -36.60 -11.62 -3.17
CA GLU A 60 -35.37 -10.80 -3.15
C GLU A 60 -34.16 -11.60 -2.66
N THR A 61 -33.07 -11.57 -3.43
CA THR A 61 -31.82 -12.26 -3.10
C THR A 61 -30.59 -11.42 -3.40
N SER A 62 -29.56 -11.53 -2.56
CA SER A 62 -28.29 -10.82 -2.74
C SER A 62 -27.26 -11.71 -3.44
N LEU A 63 -26.78 -11.30 -4.62
CA LEU A 63 -25.74 -12.02 -5.38
C LEU A 63 -24.57 -11.09 -5.74
N TYR A 64 -23.37 -11.65 -5.88
CA TYR A 64 -22.19 -10.91 -6.33
C TYR A 64 -22.09 -10.91 -7.88
N PRO A 65 -21.49 -9.87 -8.48
CA PRO A 65 -21.08 -9.90 -9.88
C PRO A 65 -20.27 -11.17 -10.21
N GLY A 66 -20.46 -11.71 -11.41
CA GLY A 66 -19.86 -12.98 -11.85
C GLY A 66 -20.64 -14.24 -11.44
N THR A 67 -21.56 -14.16 -10.48
CA THR A 67 -22.38 -15.30 -10.07
C THR A 67 -23.25 -15.78 -11.23
N THR A 68 -23.23 -17.08 -11.52
CA THR A 68 -24.06 -17.71 -12.55
C THR A 68 -25.22 -18.48 -11.92
N PHE A 69 -26.40 -18.39 -12.53
CA PHE A 69 -27.59 -19.12 -12.11
C PHE A 69 -28.52 -19.39 -13.29
N GLN A 70 -29.37 -20.41 -13.17
CA GLN A 70 -30.40 -20.72 -14.17
C GLN A 70 -31.73 -20.05 -13.80
N VAL A 71 -32.40 -19.47 -14.79
CA VAL A 71 -33.74 -18.92 -14.66
C VAL A 71 -34.72 -19.90 -15.28
N ALA A 72 -35.80 -20.21 -14.56
CA ALA A 72 -36.89 -21.07 -15.03
C ALA A 72 -38.25 -20.43 -14.70
N LEU A 73 -39.22 -20.59 -15.60
CA LEU A 73 -40.61 -20.26 -15.33
C LEU A 73 -41.34 -21.51 -14.85
N CYS A 74 -41.95 -21.42 -13.67
CA CYS A 74 -42.75 -22.49 -13.09
C CYS A 74 -44.22 -22.10 -13.14
N LYS A 75 -45.09 -23.03 -13.54
CA LYS A 75 -46.54 -22.85 -13.50
C LYS A 75 -47.20 -24.11 -12.97
N GLY A 76 -47.80 -24.01 -11.78
CA GLY A 76 -48.43 -25.15 -11.12
C GLY A 76 -47.44 -26.27 -10.75
N GLY A 77 -46.19 -25.92 -10.40
CA GLY A 77 -45.15 -26.88 -10.05
C GLY A 77 -44.39 -27.47 -11.24
N GLU A 78 -44.80 -27.16 -12.47
CA GLU A 78 -44.13 -27.63 -13.69
C GLU A 78 -43.29 -26.55 -14.34
N VAL A 79 -42.12 -26.93 -14.88
CA VAL A 79 -41.29 -26.04 -15.70
C VAL A 79 -41.96 -25.77 -17.05
N LYS A 80 -41.95 -24.51 -17.49
CA LYS A 80 -42.49 -24.11 -18.79
C LYS A 80 -41.39 -23.82 -19.80
N PRO A 81 -41.58 -24.23 -21.06
CA PRO A 81 -40.54 -24.17 -22.06
C PRO A 81 -40.17 -22.73 -22.40
N THR A 82 -38.88 -22.49 -22.61
CA THR A 82 -38.32 -21.21 -23.07
C THR A 82 -38.50 -21.01 -24.57
N ARG A 83 -38.64 -22.10 -25.33
CA ARG A 83 -38.83 -22.10 -26.78
C ARG A 83 -40.33 -22.11 -27.08
N GLY A 84 -40.92 -20.93 -27.22
CA GLY A 84 -42.34 -20.76 -27.53
C GLY A 84 -42.88 -19.40 -27.06
N PRO A 85 -44.20 -19.17 -27.14
CA PRO A 85 -44.83 -17.95 -26.66
C PRO A 85 -44.95 -17.89 -25.13
N GLU A 86 -44.57 -18.94 -24.41
CA GLU A 86 -44.75 -19.06 -22.96
C GLU A 86 -43.98 -17.99 -22.20
N TRP A 87 -42.67 -17.86 -22.47
CA TRP A 87 -41.86 -16.77 -21.92
C TRP A 87 -40.53 -16.63 -22.65
N LYS A 88 -40.00 -15.40 -22.61
CA LYS A 88 -38.67 -15.06 -23.12
C LYS A 88 -38.09 -13.94 -22.28
N LEU A 89 -36.82 -14.09 -21.92
CA LEU A 89 -36.06 -13.04 -21.26
C LEU A 89 -35.57 -12.03 -22.30
N GLU A 90 -36.09 -10.81 -22.26
CA GLU A 90 -35.71 -9.72 -23.18
C GLU A 90 -34.86 -8.66 -22.45
N ASN A 91 -33.83 -8.18 -23.14
CA ASN A 91 -32.91 -7.12 -22.71
C ASN A 91 -32.52 -7.17 -21.22
N PRO A 92 -31.79 -8.21 -20.76
CA PRO A 92 -31.53 -8.36 -19.34
C PRO A 92 -30.37 -7.45 -18.90
N GLU A 93 -30.58 -6.14 -18.90
CA GLU A 93 -29.60 -5.17 -18.39
C GLU A 93 -29.20 -5.53 -16.95
N GLY A 94 -27.89 -5.64 -16.69
CA GLY A 94 -27.37 -6.17 -15.42
C GLY A 94 -27.14 -7.69 -15.38
N LEU A 95 -27.50 -8.42 -16.44
CA LEU A 95 -27.21 -9.85 -16.60
C LEU A 95 -26.67 -10.18 -18.00
N GLU A 96 -25.73 -11.10 -18.07
CA GLU A 96 -25.21 -11.68 -19.31
C GLU A 96 -25.85 -13.06 -19.53
N VAL A 97 -26.51 -13.28 -20.67
CA VAL A 97 -27.08 -14.60 -21.00
C VAL A 97 -25.98 -15.50 -21.56
N LEU A 98 -25.64 -16.55 -20.81
CA LEU A 98 -24.59 -17.49 -21.20
C LEU A 98 -25.12 -18.65 -22.06
N ASN A 99 -26.30 -19.16 -21.73
CA ASN A 99 -26.88 -20.31 -22.41
C ASN A 99 -28.42 -20.29 -22.34
N ARG A 100 -29.06 -20.91 -23.33
CA ARG A 100 -30.52 -21.13 -23.37
C ARG A 100 -30.80 -22.59 -23.72
N THR A 101 -31.45 -23.30 -22.80
CA THR A 101 -31.98 -24.64 -23.03
C THR A 101 -33.48 -24.55 -23.31
N ASP A 102 -34.15 -25.68 -23.56
CA ASP A 102 -35.62 -25.72 -23.73
C ASP A 102 -36.42 -25.39 -22.47
N ALA A 103 -35.79 -25.44 -21.29
CA ALA A 103 -36.47 -25.26 -20.00
C ALA A 103 -35.90 -24.11 -19.16
N THR A 104 -34.64 -23.72 -19.41
CA THR A 104 -33.92 -22.74 -18.58
C THR A 104 -33.07 -21.77 -19.38
N VAL A 105 -32.82 -20.60 -18.80
CA VAL A 105 -31.87 -19.61 -19.30
C VAL A 105 -30.76 -19.43 -18.27
N THR A 106 -29.52 -19.78 -18.62
CA THR A 106 -28.37 -19.54 -17.74
C THR A 106 -27.91 -18.10 -17.91
N VAL A 107 -27.88 -17.36 -16.80
CA VAL A 107 -27.46 -15.97 -16.74
C VAL A 107 -26.27 -15.79 -15.80
N ARG A 108 -25.50 -14.74 -16.01
CA ARG A 108 -24.42 -14.28 -15.13
C ARG A 108 -24.71 -12.84 -14.68
N VAL A 109 -24.56 -12.55 -13.40
CA VAL A 109 -24.70 -11.19 -12.87
C VAL A 109 -23.53 -10.33 -13.36
N THR A 110 -23.78 -9.20 -14.02
CA THR A 110 -22.69 -8.36 -14.56
C THR A 110 -22.17 -7.33 -13.54
N GLY A 111 -23.04 -6.84 -12.65
CA GLY A 111 -22.71 -5.72 -11.75
C GLY A 111 -23.05 -4.33 -12.29
N GLU A 112 -23.56 -4.22 -13.52
CA GLU A 112 -23.92 -2.93 -14.14
C GLU A 112 -25.10 -2.25 -13.44
N LYS A 113 -26.02 -3.03 -12.85
CA LYS A 113 -27.13 -2.52 -12.06
C LYS A 113 -27.04 -3.02 -10.62
N SER A 114 -27.44 -2.17 -9.67
CA SER A 114 -27.52 -2.50 -8.25
C SER A 114 -28.69 -3.44 -7.92
N ARG A 115 -29.71 -3.47 -8.78
CA ARG A 115 -30.83 -4.40 -8.69
C ARG A 115 -31.30 -4.82 -10.08
N VAL A 116 -31.59 -6.11 -10.25
CA VAL A 116 -32.20 -6.67 -11.45
C VAL A 116 -33.49 -7.39 -11.05
N ASP A 117 -34.62 -6.92 -11.55
CA ASP A 117 -35.91 -7.58 -11.35
C ASP A 117 -36.19 -8.52 -12.52
N LEU A 118 -36.07 -9.84 -12.30
CA LEU A 118 -36.19 -10.82 -13.38
C LEU A 118 -37.62 -10.93 -13.93
N PRO A 119 -38.71 -10.86 -13.13
CA PRO A 119 -40.06 -10.80 -13.66
C PRO A 119 -40.30 -9.66 -14.64
N GLY A 120 -39.78 -8.46 -14.35
CA GLY A 120 -39.87 -7.31 -15.26
C GLY A 120 -39.14 -7.48 -16.60
N LEU A 121 -38.27 -8.48 -16.72
CA LEU A 121 -37.54 -8.80 -17.96
C LEU A 121 -38.27 -9.85 -18.83
N VAL A 122 -39.40 -10.39 -18.37
CA VAL A 122 -40.19 -11.37 -19.13
C VAL A 122 -41.24 -10.64 -19.96
N SER A 123 -41.13 -10.74 -21.28
CA SER A 123 -42.07 -10.07 -22.20
C SER A 123 -43.48 -10.64 -22.13
N GLY A 124 -44.48 -9.74 -22.18
CA GLY A 124 -45.89 -10.12 -22.30
C GLY A 124 -46.54 -10.65 -21.01
N LYS A 125 -45.84 -10.61 -19.86
CA LYS A 125 -46.40 -10.98 -18.55
C LYS A 125 -46.39 -9.79 -17.61
N GLN A 126 -47.57 -9.36 -17.17
CA GLN A 126 -47.71 -8.34 -16.12
C GLN A 126 -47.88 -9.02 -14.76
N ASN A 127 -47.25 -8.48 -13.72
CA ASN A 127 -47.33 -8.96 -12.33
C ASN A 127 -46.87 -10.42 -12.13
N LEU A 128 -45.88 -10.87 -12.91
CA LEU A 128 -45.25 -12.15 -12.67
C LEU A 128 -44.53 -12.12 -11.32
N ALA A 129 -44.83 -13.06 -10.42
CA ALA A 129 -44.05 -13.22 -9.21
C ALA A 129 -42.68 -13.82 -9.55
N GLY A 130 -41.63 -13.47 -8.83
CA GLY A 130 -40.35 -14.12 -9.02
C GLY A 130 -39.20 -13.49 -8.28
N VAL A 131 -38.01 -13.79 -8.76
CA VAL A 131 -36.77 -13.40 -8.12
C VAL A 131 -36.35 -11.97 -8.48
N SER A 132 -35.97 -11.17 -7.48
CA SER A 132 -35.30 -9.88 -7.68
C SER A 132 -33.89 -9.98 -7.13
N VAL A 133 -32.88 -9.79 -7.96
CA VAL A 133 -31.46 -9.88 -7.58
C VAL A 133 -30.97 -8.51 -7.15
N VAL A 134 -30.60 -8.36 -5.88
CA VAL A 134 -29.82 -7.23 -5.37
C VAL A 134 -28.35 -7.56 -5.59
N VAL A 135 -27.65 -6.74 -6.36
CA VAL A 135 -26.25 -6.99 -6.71
C VAL A 135 -25.36 -6.37 -5.65
N GLN A 136 -24.64 -7.23 -4.93
CA GLN A 136 -23.66 -6.82 -3.94
C GLN A 136 -22.43 -6.26 -4.65
N GLN A 137 -22.32 -4.93 -4.68
CA GLN A 137 -21.15 -4.28 -5.24
C GLN A 137 -20.00 -4.36 -4.25
N SER A 138 -18.88 -4.92 -4.69
CA SER A 138 -17.63 -4.88 -3.94
C SER A 138 -17.24 -3.40 -3.71
N PRO A 139 -16.93 -3.01 -2.47
CA PRO A 139 -16.65 -1.62 -2.15
C PRO A 139 -15.41 -1.12 -2.90
N THR A 140 -15.50 0.09 -3.44
CA THR A 140 -14.40 0.73 -4.18
C THR A 140 -13.86 1.96 -3.45
N VAL A 141 -12.59 2.27 -3.69
CA VAL A 141 -11.94 3.50 -3.24
C VAL A 141 -11.23 4.15 -4.41
N GLU A 142 -11.54 5.43 -4.66
CA GLU A 142 -10.76 6.27 -5.56
C GLU A 142 -9.37 6.52 -4.96
N SER A 143 -8.35 5.95 -5.59
CA SER A 143 -6.96 6.06 -5.16
C SER A 143 -6.23 7.14 -5.94
N LYS A 144 -5.57 8.03 -5.22
CA LYS A 144 -4.66 9.02 -5.81
C LYS A 144 -3.37 8.40 -6.32
N LEU A 145 -2.99 7.25 -5.78
CA LEU A 145 -1.80 6.50 -6.21
C LEU A 145 -2.07 5.66 -7.47
N ALA A 146 -3.25 5.05 -7.59
CA ALA A 146 -3.64 4.29 -8.79
C ALA A 146 -4.16 5.18 -9.94
N ASN A 147 -4.50 6.44 -9.66
CA ASN A 147 -5.24 7.30 -10.59
C ASN A 147 -6.53 6.65 -11.10
N GLY A 148 -7.30 6.07 -10.17
CA GLY A 148 -8.56 5.39 -10.44
C GLY A 148 -9.09 4.61 -9.24
N SER A 149 -10.17 3.85 -9.47
CA SER A 149 -10.83 3.07 -8.43
C SER A 149 -10.14 1.73 -8.16
N ILE A 150 -9.89 1.42 -6.90
CA ILE A 150 -9.49 0.10 -6.43
C ILE A 150 -10.70 -0.57 -5.79
N THR A 151 -10.99 -1.81 -6.16
CA THR A 151 -12.05 -2.64 -5.58
C THR A 151 -11.51 -3.44 -4.40
N PHE A 152 -12.31 -3.61 -3.34
CA PHE A 152 -11.95 -4.31 -2.11
C PHE A 152 -12.95 -5.43 -1.80
N GLU A 153 -12.51 -6.42 -1.02
CA GLU A 153 -13.34 -7.54 -0.57
C GLU A 153 -14.52 -7.11 0.32
N ASN A 154 -14.33 -6.07 1.14
CA ASN A 154 -15.33 -5.58 2.08
C ASN A 154 -15.07 -4.12 2.47
N ALA A 155 -16.08 -3.50 3.11
CA ALA A 155 -16.05 -2.06 3.40
C ALA A 155 -14.98 -1.69 4.44
N SER A 156 -14.62 -2.63 5.31
CA SER A 156 -13.57 -2.46 6.31
C SER A 156 -12.19 -2.37 5.64
N ALA A 157 -11.90 -3.25 4.69
CA ALA A 157 -10.67 -3.22 3.90
C ALA A 157 -10.56 -1.93 3.08
N ALA A 158 -11.65 -1.50 2.44
CA ALA A 158 -11.72 -0.23 1.72
C ALA A 158 -11.43 0.98 2.63
N ASP A 159 -12.04 1.04 3.82
CA ASP A 159 -11.81 2.13 4.75
C ASP A 159 -10.39 2.12 5.35
N ALA A 160 -9.86 0.94 5.66
CA ALA A 160 -8.49 0.78 6.12
C ALA A 160 -7.48 1.27 5.07
N TYR A 161 -7.69 0.92 3.80
CA TYR A 161 -6.87 1.40 2.69
C TYR A 161 -6.95 2.93 2.55
N ARG A 162 -8.16 3.50 2.53
CA ARG A 162 -8.36 4.95 2.41
C ARG A 162 -7.60 5.73 3.48
N LYS A 163 -7.67 5.26 4.74
CA LYS A 163 -6.92 5.85 5.86
C LYS A 163 -5.42 5.68 5.71
N ALA A 164 -4.95 4.52 5.22
CA ALA A 164 -3.53 4.27 4.99
C ALA A 164 -2.98 5.19 3.89
N GLU A 165 -3.68 5.30 2.75
CA GLU A 165 -3.28 6.18 1.63
C GLU A 165 -3.22 7.64 2.08
N GLN A 166 -4.24 8.13 2.81
CA GLN A 166 -4.24 9.50 3.34
C GLN A 166 -3.04 9.77 4.26
N ARG A 167 -2.73 8.84 5.18
CA ARG A 167 -1.60 8.99 6.10
C ARG A 167 -0.26 8.95 5.36
N TYR A 168 -0.13 8.06 4.38
CA TYR A 168 1.09 7.96 3.57
C TYR A 168 1.33 9.24 2.77
N LEU A 169 0.31 9.74 2.07
CA LEU A 169 0.40 10.99 1.31
C LEU A 169 0.68 12.21 2.20
N ALA A 170 0.12 12.24 3.42
CA ALA A 170 0.43 13.27 4.39
C ALA A 170 1.90 13.18 4.87
N SER A 171 2.42 11.98 5.13
CA SER A 171 3.82 11.77 5.47
C SER A 171 4.76 12.19 4.35
N LEU A 172 4.43 11.90 3.09
CA LEU A 172 5.20 12.38 1.94
C LEU A 172 5.22 13.91 1.87
N SER A 173 4.06 14.56 2.03
CA SER A 173 4.00 16.03 2.05
C SER A 173 4.80 16.64 3.20
N ASN A 174 4.81 16.01 4.38
CA ASN A 174 5.62 16.45 5.50
C ASN A 174 7.12 16.34 5.20
N LEU A 175 7.55 15.26 4.55
CA LEU A 175 8.95 15.08 4.13
C LEU A 175 9.35 16.11 3.06
N GLU A 176 8.50 16.36 2.07
CA GLU A 176 8.70 17.41 1.06
C GLU A 176 8.87 18.79 1.73
N ASN A 177 8.00 19.13 2.70
CA ASN A 177 8.08 20.39 3.45
C ASN A 177 9.33 20.50 4.33
N ALA A 178 9.70 19.42 5.03
CA ALA A 178 10.92 19.39 5.84
C ALA A 178 12.17 19.54 4.97
N THR A 179 12.17 18.91 3.79
CA THR A 179 13.24 19.03 2.78
C THR A 179 13.35 20.46 2.24
N ALA A 180 12.22 21.13 1.96
CA ALA A 180 12.21 22.53 1.55
C ALA A 180 12.82 23.45 2.61
N ARG A 181 12.42 23.30 3.88
CA ARG A 181 13.01 24.07 5.01
C ARG A 181 14.50 23.83 5.17
N LEU A 182 14.96 22.60 4.93
CA LEU A 182 16.39 22.27 4.96
C LEU A 182 17.16 22.98 3.84
N ASN A 183 16.59 23.06 2.63
CA ASN A 183 17.17 23.83 1.52
C ASN A 183 17.19 25.34 1.77
N GLU A 184 16.14 25.90 2.37
CA GLU A 184 16.11 27.31 2.80
C GLU A 184 17.21 27.59 3.83
N SER A 185 17.37 26.68 4.79
CA SER A 185 18.43 26.78 5.81
C SER A 185 19.83 26.70 5.19
N ALA A 186 20.04 25.84 4.19
CA ALA A 186 21.30 25.78 3.45
C ALA A 186 21.60 27.11 2.73
N THR A 187 20.59 27.71 2.11
CA THR A 187 20.72 29.00 1.40
C THR A 187 21.03 30.15 2.38
N ALA A 188 20.44 30.14 3.59
CA ALA A 188 20.74 31.11 4.63
C ALA A 188 22.20 31.00 5.14
N LEU A 189 22.73 29.78 5.24
CA LEU A 189 24.14 29.54 5.59
C LEU A 189 25.08 30.04 4.47
N GLU A 190 24.78 29.72 3.22
CA GLU A 190 25.55 30.16 2.04
C GLU A 190 25.62 31.71 1.92
N SER A 191 24.58 32.41 2.39
CA SER A 191 24.50 33.88 2.36
C SER A 191 25.05 34.56 3.63
N GLY A 192 25.58 33.79 4.59
CA GLY A 192 26.17 34.33 5.83
C GLY A 192 25.16 34.90 6.83
N GLY A 193 23.86 34.61 6.67
CA GLY A 193 22.77 35.23 7.43
C GLY A 193 22.22 34.41 8.61
N GLY A 194 22.87 33.33 9.04
CA GLY A 194 22.28 32.35 9.97
C GLY A 194 22.98 32.17 11.32
N ASP A 195 22.19 32.20 12.40
CA ASP A 195 22.59 31.73 13.73
C ASP A 195 22.66 30.18 13.71
N SER A 196 23.86 29.66 13.50
CA SER A 196 24.12 28.32 12.95
C SER A 196 23.92 27.16 13.95
N ALA A 197 23.72 27.44 15.24
CA ALA A 197 23.63 26.41 16.27
C ALA A 197 22.19 25.93 16.56
N ALA A 198 21.19 26.83 16.54
CA ALA A 198 19.80 26.47 16.89
C ALA A 198 18.99 25.89 15.71
N LEU A 199 19.42 26.14 14.48
CA LEU A 199 18.78 25.62 13.25
C LEU A 199 19.25 24.20 12.86
N ASN A 200 20.35 23.73 13.44
CA ASN A 200 21.08 22.54 12.98
C ASN A 200 20.40 21.22 13.35
N GLU A 201 20.04 21.04 14.62
CA GLU A 201 19.53 19.77 15.12
C GLU A 201 18.03 19.61 14.82
N THR A 202 17.25 20.68 14.95
CA THR A 202 15.79 20.62 14.77
C THR A 202 15.38 20.36 13.32
N VAL A 203 16.08 20.96 12.34
CA VAL A 203 15.71 20.83 10.92
C VAL A 203 16.13 19.46 10.37
N VAL A 204 17.32 18.96 10.72
CA VAL A 204 17.77 17.61 10.33
C VAL A 204 16.94 16.52 11.01
N THR A 205 16.62 16.69 12.30
CA THR A 205 15.75 15.75 13.03
C THR A 205 14.36 15.69 12.39
N ALA A 206 13.77 16.82 12.00
CA ALA A 206 12.48 16.85 11.33
C ALA A 206 12.44 16.08 9.99
N VAL A 207 13.53 16.14 9.20
CA VAL A 207 13.63 15.35 7.95
C VAL A 207 13.78 13.86 8.25
N ASN A 208 14.60 13.49 9.24
CA ASN A 208 14.77 12.08 9.65
C ASN A 208 13.47 11.48 10.21
N GLU A 209 12.76 12.21 11.07
CA GLU A 209 11.45 11.80 11.60
C GLU A 209 10.43 11.65 10.47
N SER A 210 10.40 12.59 9.53
CA SER A 210 9.51 12.52 8.36
C SER A 210 9.82 11.34 7.45
N ARG A 211 11.11 11.04 7.21
CA ARG A 211 11.56 9.84 6.49
C ARG A 211 11.12 8.55 7.17
N SER A 212 11.32 8.44 8.48
CA SER A 212 10.89 7.27 9.25
C SER A 212 9.36 7.10 9.21
N ALA A 213 8.62 8.20 9.26
CA ALA A 213 7.17 8.19 9.13
C ALA A 213 6.72 7.75 7.73
N VAL A 214 7.36 8.22 6.66
CA VAL A 214 7.10 7.76 5.28
C VAL A 214 7.32 6.26 5.17
N ALA A 215 8.48 5.74 5.62
CA ALA A 215 8.79 4.32 5.55
C ALA A 215 7.77 3.46 6.31
N THR A 216 7.44 3.83 7.55
CA THR A 216 6.47 3.08 8.38
C THR A 216 5.06 3.10 7.78
N ARG A 217 4.61 4.25 7.26
CA ARG A 217 3.29 4.38 6.64
C ARG A 217 3.26 3.75 5.25
N GLY A 218 4.39 3.74 4.54
CA GLY A 218 4.61 3.04 3.28
C GLY A 218 4.43 1.54 3.46
N GLU A 219 5.17 0.91 4.38
CA GLU A 219 5.07 -0.53 4.66
C GLU A 219 3.63 -0.95 5.03
N ALA A 220 2.94 -0.15 5.84
CA ALA A 220 1.55 -0.38 6.18
C ALA A 220 0.62 -0.30 4.95
N LEU A 221 0.87 0.65 4.04
CA LEU A 221 0.12 0.80 2.79
C LEU A 221 0.41 -0.34 1.82
N GLU A 222 1.69 -0.71 1.65
CA GLU A 222 2.12 -1.82 0.78
C GLU A 222 1.46 -3.12 1.20
N THR A 223 1.46 -3.42 2.51
CA THR A 223 0.79 -4.61 3.06
C THR A 223 -0.66 -4.68 2.62
N ARG A 224 -1.41 -3.56 2.72
CA ARG A 224 -2.82 -3.50 2.32
C ARG A 224 -3.01 -3.66 0.81
N LEU A 225 -2.13 -3.07 0.01
CA LEU A 225 -2.18 -3.19 -1.45
C LEU A 225 -1.90 -4.63 -1.89
N TYR A 226 -0.96 -5.34 -1.25
CA TYR A 226 -0.72 -6.76 -1.50
C TYR A 226 -1.92 -7.62 -1.11
N GLU A 227 -2.51 -7.40 0.07
CA GLU A 227 -3.72 -8.10 0.50
C GLU A 227 -4.86 -7.90 -0.50
N THR A 228 -5.05 -6.66 -0.95
CA THR A 228 -6.10 -6.30 -1.93
C THR A 228 -5.83 -6.93 -3.28
N ALA A 229 -4.57 -6.95 -3.73
CA ALA A 229 -4.19 -7.55 -5.00
C ALA A 229 -4.43 -9.06 -5.06
N TRP A 230 -4.41 -9.73 -3.90
CA TRP A 230 -4.62 -11.17 -3.80
C TRP A 230 -6.08 -11.57 -3.56
N ARG A 231 -6.83 -10.76 -2.80
CA ARG A 231 -8.19 -11.09 -2.32
C ARG A 231 -9.32 -10.46 -3.11
N SER A 232 -9.03 -9.55 -4.03
CA SER A 232 -10.06 -8.81 -4.76
C SER A 232 -9.78 -8.71 -6.25
N ASP A 233 -10.83 -8.41 -7.03
CA ASP A 233 -10.74 -8.13 -8.47
C ASP A 233 -9.97 -6.82 -8.77
N GLY A 234 -9.64 -6.02 -7.74
CA GLY A 234 -8.87 -4.77 -7.84
C GLY A 234 -7.37 -4.95 -8.11
N ARG A 235 -6.90 -6.15 -8.49
CA ARG A 235 -5.48 -6.51 -8.60
C ARG A 235 -4.63 -5.53 -9.41
N THR A 236 -5.05 -5.19 -10.62
CA THR A 236 -4.26 -4.32 -11.51
C THR A 236 -4.14 -2.91 -10.93
N ALA A 237 -5.22 -2.36 -10.39
CA ALA A 237 -5.24 -1.04 -9.78
C ALA A 237 -4.43 -1.00 -8.48
N ALA A 238 -4.50 -2.05 -7.66
CA ALA A 238 -3.70 -2.19 -6.44
C ALA A 238 -2.19 -2.28 -6.73
N LEU A 239 -1.79 -3.05 -7.75
CA LEU A 239 -0.39 -3.12 -8.18
C LEU A 239 0.11 -1.79 -8.79
N SER A 240 -0.76 -1.09 -9.53
CA SER A 240 -0.45 0.25 -10.03
C SER A 240 -0.24 1.26 -8.89
N ALA A 241 -1.10 1.24 -7.87
CA ALA A 241 -0.92 2.08 -6.68
C ALA A 241 0.38 1.77 -5.93
N LEU A 242 0.75 0.49 -5.84
CA LEU A 242 1.97 0.06 -5.16
C LEU A 242 3.21 0.60 -5.89
N ASP A 243 3.27 0.41 -7.21
CA ASP A 243 4.36 0.91 -8.02
C ASP A 243 4.43 2.46 -8.00
N ALA A 244 3.29 3.15 -8.03
CA ALA A 244 3.24 4.60 -7.88
C ALA A 244 3.76 5.08 -6.52
N ALA A 245 3.40 4.40 -5.42
CA ALA A 245 3.91 4.68 -4.09
C ALA A 245 5.44 4.53 -4.04
N GLN A 246 5.97 3.39 -4.49
CA GLN A 246 7.41 3.13 -4.49
C GLN A 246 8.20 4.13 -5.33
N ARG A 247 7.70 4.52 -6.51
CA ARG A 247 8.35 5.56 -7.33
C ARG A 247 8.36 6.90 -6.62
N ARG A 248 7.26 7.27 -5.96
CA ARG A 248 7.14 8.56 -5.28
C ARG A 248 8.02 8.62 -4.04
N GLU A 249 8.06 7.55 -3.25
CA GLU A 249 8.96 7.41 -2.11
C GLU A 249 10.43 7.58 -2.53
N ARG A 250 10.89 6.80 -3.50
CA ARG A 250 12.28 6.88 -4.00
C ARG A 250 12.67 8.28 -4.49
N ARG A 251 11.75 8.98 -5.17
CA ARG A 251 11.99 10.37 -5.63
C ARG A 251 12.13 11.32 -4.45
N THR A 252 11.18 11.27 -3.52
CA THR A 252 11.16 12.14 -2.34
C THR A 252 12.37 11.89 -1.44
N ASP A 253 12.77 10.62 -1.30
CA ASP A 253 13.97 10.24 -0.57
C ASP A 253 15.26 10.76 -1.21
N ALA A 254 15.38 10.62 -2.54
CA ALA A 254 16.55 11.15 -3.25
C ALA A 254 16.63 12.68 -3.14
N GLU A 255 15.51 13.38 -3.12
CA GLU A 255 15.45 14.83 -2.90
C GLU A 255 15.85 15.21 -1.48
N ALA A 256 15.37 14.48 -0.46
CA ALA A 256 15.76 14.66 0.93
C ALA A 256 17.27 14.44 1.13
N GLU A 257 17.85 13.39 0.54
CA GLU A 257 19.30 13.12 0.58
C GLU A 257 20.14 14.23 -0.04
N ARG A 258 19.72 14.74 -1.21
CA ARG A 258 20.40 15.86 -1.86
C ARG A 258 20.33 17.11 -1.01
N ALA A 259 19.18 17.41 -0.40
CA ALA A 259 19.04 18.56 0.49
C ALA A 259 19.93 18.44 1.74
N MET A 260 20.02 17.25 2.34
CA MET A 260 20.94 16.99 3.46
C MET A 260 22.40 17.20 3.07
N THR A 261 22.81 16.68 1.90
CA THR A 261 24.18 16.83 1.42
C THR A 261 24.51 18.30 1.15
N ARG A 262 23.59 19.05 0.53
CA ARG A 262 23.76 20.50 0.32
C ARG A 262 23.87 21.25 1.65
N TYR A 263 22.99 20.96 2.60
CA TYR A 263 23.02 21.59 3.91
C TYR A 263 24.35 21.33 4.64
N HIS A 264 24.84 20.09 4.64
CA HIS A 264 26.14 19.77 5.21
C HIS A 264 27.29 20.50 4.52
N SER A 265 27.29 20.56 3.19
CA SER A 265 28.30 21.32 2.45
C SER A 265 28.28 22.80 2.80
N ALA A 266 27.09 23.42 2.88
CA ALA A 266 26.94 24.83 3.27
C ALA A 266 27.45 25.07 4.70
N LEU A 267 27.18 24.14 5.62
CA LEU A 267 27.67 24.20 6.99
C LEU A 267 29.20 24.09 7.07
N GLU A 268 29.81 23.18 6.29
CA GLU A 268 31.26 23.03 6.21
C GLU A 268 31.94 24.29 5.66
N THR A 269 31.38 24.88 4.60
CA THR A 269 31.87 26.15 4.04
C THR A 269 31.78 27.28 5.05
N ALA A 270 30.62 27.47 5.69
CA ALA A 270 30.44 28.49 6.72
C ALA A 270 31.41 28.31 7.91
N ALA A 271 31.66 27.06 8.33
CA ALA A 271 32.62 26.75 9.38
C ALA A 271 34.07 27.02 8.95
N SER A 272 34.42 26.75 7.69
CA SER A 272 35.74 27.06 7.12
C SER A 272 35.99 28.56 7.03
N ASP A 273 35.00 29.32 6.56
CA ASP A 273 35.09 30.77 6.44
C ASP A 273 35.22 31.42 7.82
N ALA A 274 34.42 30.98 8.80
CA ALA A 274 34.55 31.43 10.18
C ALA A 274 35.94 31.12 10.77
N LYS A 275 36.51 29.93 10.54
CA LYS A 275 37.88 29.60 10.99
C LYS A 275 38.91 30.52 10.36
N THR A 276 38.78 30.81 9.07
CA THR A 276 39.74 31.63 8.33
C THR A 276 39.66 33.09 8.76
N THR A 277 38.45 33.62 8.99
CA THR A 277 38.25 34.97 9.52
C THR A 277 38.73 35.11 10.97
N VAL A 278 38.52 34.10 11.83
CA VAL A 278 39.05 34.10 13.20
C VAL A 278 40.57 33.98 13.21
N LEU A 279 41.16 33.16 12.35
CA LEU A 279 42.62 33.04 12.20
C LEU A 279 43.29 34.30 11.65
N LEU A 280 42.60 35.05 10.77
CA LEU A 280 43.11 36.30 10.21
C LEU A 280 42.92 37.51 11.14
N ASN A 281 41.95 37.46 12.06
CA ASN A 281 41.61 38.59 12.93
C ASN A 281 42.00 38.40 14.41
N LEU A 282 42.41 37.20 14.83
CA LEU A 282 42.81 36.92 16.21
C LEU A 282 44.03 35.98 16.28
N GLY A 283 45.21 36.56 16.51
CA GLY A 283 46.27 35.81 17.18
C GLY A 283 45.84 35.52 18.62
N GLY A 284 45.27 34.35 18.88
CA GLY A 284 44.81 34.01 20.24
C GLY A 284 44.10 32.67 20.33
N ALA A 285 44.77 31.69 20.91
CA ALA A 285 44.29 30.34 21.17
C ALA A 285 43.08 30.32 22.12
N ALA A 286 41.89 29.96 21.65
CA ALA A 286 40.78 29.54 22.52
C ALA A 286 39.63 28.76 21.84
N LEU A 287 39.38 28.92 20.53
CA LEU A 287 38.10 28.47 19.93
C LEU A 287 38.15 27.19 19.08
N LEU A 288 39.28 26.47 19.03
CA LEU A 288 39.39 25.23 18.24
C LEU A 288 38.89 23.98 18.97
N GLY A 289 38.67 24.05 20.29
CA GLY A 289 38.25 22.88 21.09
C GLY A 289 36.78 22.48 20.97
N LEU A 290 35.90 23.39 20.56
CA LEU A 290 34.45 23.19 20.69
C LEU A 290 33.75 22.71 19.40
N VAL A 291 34.34 22.97 18.23
CA VAL A 291 33.78 22.56 16.93
C VAL A 291 34.15 21.12 16.55
N ALA A 292 35.25 20.58 17.11
CA ALA A 292 35.69 19.21 16.81
C ALA A 292 34.99 18.13 17.67
N GLY A 293 34.30 18.50 18.75
CA GLY A 293 33.68 17.55 19.69
C GLY A 293 32.30 17.01 19.27
N ALA A 294 31.60 17.64 18.33
CA ALA A 294 30.22 17.30 17.97
C ALA A 294 30.08 16.33 16.77
N LEU A 295 31.19 15.93 16.13
CA LEU A 295 31.18 15.26 14.83
C LEU A 295 31.51 13.74 14.76
N PRO A 296 31.56 12.89 15.82
CA PRO A 296 31.88 11.47 15.59
C PRO A 296 30.67 10.54 15.39
N GLY A 297 29.43 11.05 15.26
CA GLY A 297 28.24 10.17 15.16
C GLY A 297 27.95 9.57 13.78
N TRP A 298 28.06 10.36 12.71
CA TRP A 298 27.54 9.97 11.39
C TRP A 298 28.53 9.14 10.56
N LYS A 299 29.83 9.43 10.61
CA LYS A 299 30.84 8.70 9.80
C LYS A 299 31.03 7.25 10.27
N LEU A 300 30.80 6.98 11.56
CA LEU A 300 30.84 5.64 12.14
C LEU A 300 29.56 4.82 11.86
N THR A 301 28.44 5.47 11.55
CA THR A 301 27.18 4.78 11.19
C THR A 301 27.05 4.55 9.68
N ALA A 302 27.57 5.46 8.85
CA ALA A 302 27.62 5.26 7.40
C ALA A 302 28.57 4.12 6.98
N SER A 303 29.72 3.96 7.65
CA SER A 303 30.70 2.88 7.35
C SER A 303 30.35 1.51 7.93
N ARG A 304 29.25 1.38 8.69
CA ARG A 304 28.77 0.09 9.21
C ARG A 304 27.44 -0.39 8.61
N LEU A 305 26.89 0.36 7.65
CA LEU A 305 25.69 -0.05 6.91
C LEU A 305 26.01 -0.80 5.61
N GLU A 306 27.28 -0.90 5.21
CA GLU A 306 27.72 -1.72 4.08
C GLU A 306 27.73 -3.23 4.43
N ASP A 307 27.89 -3.61 5.70
CA ASP A 307 28.03 -5.02 6.13
C ASP A 307 26.77 -5.65 6.76
N ILE A 308 25.67 -4.90 6.96
CA ILE A 308 24.42 -5.42 7.56
C ILE A 308 23.35 -5.75 6.49
N ARG A 309 23.77 -6.01 5.25
CA ARG A 309 22.89 -6.59 4.21
C ARG A 309 23.34 -7.95 3.67
N TYR A 310 24.45 -8.51 4.15
CA TYR A 310 24.93 -9.82 3.67
C TYR A 310 24.74 -11.00 4.65
N ASP A 311 24.49 -10.77 5.95
CA ASP A 311 24.43 -11.86 6.95
C ASP A 311 23.07 -12.03 7.66
N ARG A 312 21.96 -11.66 6.99
CA ARG A 312 20.60 -11.94 7.51
C ARG A 312 20.00 -13.24 6.95
N GLN A 313 20.85 -14.24 6.79
CA GLN A 313 20.45 -15.64 6.70
C GLN A 313 21.27 -16.44 7.72
N VAL A 314 20.55 -17.04 8.67
CA VAL A 314 20.95 -18.11 9.58
C VAL A 314 21.55 -17.68 10.94
N ASN A 315 20.88 -18.18 11.99
CA ASN A 315 21.21 -18.25 13.41
C ASN A 315 20.86 -17.08 14.35
N SER A 316 19.71 -17.30 15.00
CA SER A 316 19.44 -17.02 16.41
C SER A 316 20.56 -17.50 17.33
N ASP A 317 21.37 -16.58 17.85
CA ASP A 317 21.69 -16.39 19.28
C ASP A 317 22.77 -15.29 19.38
N VAL A 318 22.47 -14.14 19.99
CA VAL A 318 23.51 -13.17 20.32
C VAL A 318 23.30 -12.68 21.74
N SER A 319 23.99 -13.34 22.66
CA SER A 319 24.26 -12.82 24.00
C SER A 319 25.12 -11.55 23.87
N TYR A 320 24.68 -10.46 24.50
CA TYR A 320 25.45 -9.22 24.58
C TYR A 320 26.59 -9.40 25.62
N GLY A 321 27.81 -9.64 25.13
CA GLY A 321 28.99 -9.77 25.98
C GLY A 321 29.40 -8.43 26.63
N LEU A 322 29.74 -8.50 27.93
CA LEU A 322 30.16 -7.40 28.81
C LEU A 322 31.26 -6.47 28.25
N GLY A 323 31.99 -6.90 27.22
CA GLY A 323 33.06 -6.11 26.58
C GLY A 323 32.59 -4.86 25.83
N VAL A 324 31.32 -4.80 25.40
CA VAL A 324 30.76 -3.60 24.75
C VAL A 324 30.50 -2.50 25.78
N LEU A 325 30.09 -2.87 27.00
CA LEU A 325 29.82 -1.94 28.09
C LEU A 325 31.11 -1.33 28.64
N VAL A 326 32.20 -2.12 28.72
CA VAL A 326 33.53 -1.64 29.16
C VAL A 326 34.12 -0.63 28.18
N ARG A 327 33.89 -0.79 26.86
CA ARG A 327 34.37 0.18 25.85
C ARG A 327 33.62 1.51 25.89
N ALA A 328 32.31 1.48 26.15
CA ALA A 328 31.51 2.68 26.32
C ALA A 328 31.90 3.46 27.60
N VAL A 329 32.10 2.75 28.71
CA VAL A 329 32.55 3.35 29.97
C VAL A 329 34.00 3.87 29.86
N GLY A 330 34.88 3.14 29.16
CA GLY A 330 36.26 3.57 28.92
C GLY A 330 36.35 4.90 28.16
N LEU A 331 35.50 5.11 27.15
CA LEU A 331 35.43 6.38 26.40
C LEU A 331 34.86 7.53 27.23
N ALA A 332 33.90 7.26 28.11
CA ALA A 332 33.35 8.25 29.04
C ALA A 332 34.40 8.71 30.07
N VAL A 333 35.22 7.80 30.59
CA VAL A 333 36.30 8.13 31.54
C VAL A 333 37.40 8.95 30.85
N LEU A 334 37.71 8.63 29.59
CA LEU A 334 38.76 9.32 28.84
C LEU A 334 38.37 10.76 28.46
N THR A 335 37.10 10.98 28.15
CA THR A 335 36.54 12.34 27.92
C THR A 335 36.48 13.16 29.21
N LEU A 336 36.20 12.53 30.35
CA LEU A 336 36.23 13.18 31.66
C LEU A 336 37.66 13.54 32.10
N ALA A 337 38.65 12.68 31.81
CA ALA A 337 40.06 12.97 32.08
C ALA A 337 40.59 14.12 31.20
N LEU A 338 40.17 14.20 29.93
CA LEU A 338 40.54 15.29 29.02
C LEU A 338 39.93 16.63 29.41
N THR A 339 38.68 16.63 29.90
CA THR A 339 38.01 17.86 30.37
C THR A 339 38.62 18.38 31.67
N VAL A 340 38.91 17.50 32.65
CA VAL A 340 39.58 17.89 33.90
C VAL A 340 41.03 18.31 33.65
N GLY A 341 41.77 17.56 32.82
CA GLY A 341 43.15 17.90 32.44
C GLY A 341 43.25 19.23 31.69
N GLY A 342 42.29 19.53 30.82
CA GLY A 342 42.17 20.82 30.15
C GLY A 342 41.92 21.99 31.13
N LEU A 343 41.08 21.77 32.14
CA LEU A 343 40.74 22.77 33.17
C LEU A 343 41.94 23.13 34.08
N VAL A 344 42.79 22.15 34.38
CA VAL A 344 44.02 22.35 35.18
C VAL A 344 45.13 23.02 34.35
N ALA A 345 45.27 22.64 33.07
CA ALA A 345 46.27 23.23 32.18
C ALA A 345 45.98 24.70 31.81
N LEU A 346 44.71 25.12 31.84
CA LEU A 346 44.26 26.49 31.57
C LEU A 346 44.25 27.41 32.81
N GLY A 347 44.81 26.98 33.95
CA GLY A 347 44.97 27.84 35.13
C GLY A 347 43.66 28.16 35.89
N GLY A 348 42.63 27.33 35.73
CA GLY A 348 41.26 27.54 36.22
C GLY A 348 41.04 27.48 37.74
N LEU A 349 42.11 27.49 38.56
CA LEU A 349 41.97 27.67 40.01
C LEU A 349 41.81 29.14 40.41
N SER A 350 42.11 30.09 39.53
CA SER A 350 41.97 31.53 39.81
C SER A 350 40.59 32.12 39.46
N THR A 351 39.76 31.42 38.69
CA THR A 351 38.39 31.84 38.34
C THR A 351 37.32 31.32 39.31
N LEU A 352 37.64 30.33 40.15
CA LEU A 352 36.75 29.84 41.22
C LEU A 352 36.89 30.61 42.54
N GLY A 353 37.97 31.37 42.74
CA GLY A 353 38.19 32.20 43.94
C GLY A 353 37.57 33.60 43.90
N GLY A 354 37.00 34.02 42.76
CA GLY A 354 36.32 35.32 42.61
C GLY A 354 34.81 35.28 42.79
N LEU A 355 34.26 34.11 43.16
CA LEU A 355 32.81 33.86 43.30
C LEU A 355 32.45 33.20 44.65
N LEU A 356 33.30 33.38 45.68
CA LEU A 356 32.99 33.21 47.10
C LEU A 356 33.23 34.52 47.84
#